data_AF-A0A1I3Z271-F1
#
_entry.id   AF-A0A1I3Z271-F1
#
_cell.length_a   1.000
_cell.length_b   1.000
_cell.length_c   1.000
_cell.angle_alpha   90.00
_cell.angle_beta   90.00
_cell.angle_gamma   90.00
#
_symmetry.space_group_name_H-M   'P 1'
#
loop_
_entity.id
_entity.type
_entity.pdbx_description
1 polymer ?
#
loop_
_entity_poly.entity_id
_entity_poly.type
_entity_poly.pdbx_seq_one_letter_code
_entity_poly.pdbx_strand_id
1 'polypeptide(L)'
;MPVVLRSLSDFKKFLRKPGATLRIVQNTFVERQDAAAREAYRRKGLYEPRTVRALSKRAAVFDVAGHDTTVWLYWDRGTRHWRFSGDTVTVPLHATLGPPDAVVYRCSLPDARPSKPEPARRPVPRPAPTVQTSFGF
;
A
#
# COMPACT_ATOMS: atom_id res chain seq x y z
N MET A 1 2.59 -8.03 15.36
CA MET A 1 3.60 -9.02 14.89
C MET A 1 4.14 -8.54 13.55
N PRO A 2 5.46 -8.56 13.32
CA PRO A 2 6.02 -8.20 12.02
C PRO A 2 5.59 -9.20 10.95
N VAL A 3 5.25 -8.71 9.76
CA VAL A 3 4.98 -9.56 8.60
C VAL A 3 6.32 -10.06 8.06
N VAL A 4 6.49 -11.38 8.01
CA VAL A 4 7.69 -12.02 7.46
C VAL A 4 7.25 -13.08 6.46
N LEU A 5 7.57 -12.87 5.19
CA LEU A 5 7.22 -13.72 4.07
C LEU A 5 8.49 -14.34 3.51
N ARG A 6 8.53 -15.68 3.46
CA ARG A 6 9.63 -16.44 2.86
C ARG A 6 9.17 -17.34 1.72
N SER A 7 7.86 -17.50 1.57
CA SER A 7 7.25 -18.44 0.64
C SER A 7 5.82 -18.03 0.28
N LEU A 8 5.28 -18.66 -0.77
CA LEU A 8 3.86 -18.55 -1.12
C LEU A 8 2.96 -19.04 0.01
N SER A 9 3.38 -20.05 0.77
CA SER A 9 2.61 -20.57 1.90
C SER A 9 2.51 -19.54 3.02
N ASP A 10 3.59 -18.83 3.34
CA ASP A 10 3.57 -17.75 4.32
C ASP A 10 2.69 -16.59 3.85
N PHE A 11 2.78 -16.26 2.56
CA PHE A 11 1.94 -15.24 1.96
C PHE A 11 0.45 -15.61 2.04
N LYS A 12 0.07 -16.84 1.69
CA LYS A 12 -1.32 -17.32 1.84
C LYS A 12 -1.79 -17.32 3.29
N LYS A 13 -0.92 -17.70 4.25
CA LYS A 13 -1.22 -17.60 5.69
C LYS A 13 -1.43 -16.14 6.10
N PHE A 14 -0.61 -15.22 5.60
CA PHE A 14 -0.76 -13.78 5.82
C PHE A 14 -2.11 -13.27 5.28
N LEU A 15 -2.50 -13.62 4.06
CA LEU A 15 -3.78 -13.20 3.45
C LEU A 15 -5.01 -13.66 4.25
N ARG A 16 -4.90 -14.75 5.02
CA ARG A 16 -5.98 -15.24 5.88
C ARG A 16 -6.11 -14.47 7.20
N LYS A 17 -5.14 -13.61 7.53
CA LYS A 17 -5.19 -12.84 8.77
C LYS A 17 -6.21 -11.70 8.62
N PRO A 18 -7.08 -11.47 9.63
CA PRO A 18 -8.00 -10.35 9.62
C PRO A 18 -7.28 -9.01 9.41
N GLY A 19 -7.79 -8.20 8.49
CA GLY A 19 -7.24 -6.88 8.17
C GLY A 19 -5.90 -6.90 7.41
N ALA A 20 -5.48 -8.05 6.87
CA ALA A 20 -4.32 -8.11 5.97
C ALA A 20 -4.51 -7.14 4.79
N THR A 21 -3.51 -6.28 4.59
CA THR A 21 -3.50 -5.25 3.54
C THR A 21 -2.31 -5.43 2.62
N LEU A 22 -2.52 -5.18 1.33
CA LEU A 22 -1.44 -5.05 0.35
C LEU A 22 -1.42 -3.67 -0.26
N ARG A 23 -0.22 -3.14 -0.47
CA ARG A 23 -0.02 -1.91 -1.22
C ARG A 23 1.03 -2.15 -2.29
N ILE A 24 0.78 -1.71 -3.51
CA ILE A 24 1.84 -1.67 -4.53
C ILE A 24 2.81 -0.57 -4.12
N VAL A 25 4.09 -0.91 -4.00
CA VAL A 25 5.17 0.05 -3.76
C VAL A 25 5.99 0.31 -5.02
N GLN A 26 5.97 -0.63 -5.97
CA GLN A 26 6.63 -0.48 -7.25
C GLN A 26 5.86 -1.23 -8.34
N ASN A 27 5.75 -0.66 -9.53
CA ASN A 27 5.19 -1.33 -10.70
C ASN A 27 5.96 -0.87 -11.94
N THR A 28 6.93 -1.68 -12.36
CA THR A 28 7.86 -1.31 -13.44
C THR A 28 7.16 -1.15 -14.79
N PHE A 29 6.08 -1.90 -15.02
CA PHE A 29 5.28 -1.78 -16.25
C PHE A 29 4.65 -0.39 -16.35
N VAL A 30 4.05 0.08 -15.25
CA VAL A 30 3.44 1.42 -15.19
C VAL A 30 4.49 2.51 -15.23
N GLU A 31 5.62 2.32 -14.53
CA GLU A 31 6.75 3.25 -14.53
C GLU A 31 7.33 3.50 -15.93
N ARG A 32 7.17 2.57 -16.86
CA ARG A 32 7.62 2.73 -18.26
C ARG A 32 6.62 3.42 -19.18
N GLN A 33 5.34 3.48 -18.79
CA GLN A 33 4.33 4.16 -19.61
C GLN A 33 4.56 5.67 -19.63
N ASP A 34 3.90 6.39 -20.53
CA ASP A 34 3.91 7.85 -20.52
C ASP A 34 3.23 8.43 -19.26
N ALA A 35 3.35 9.75 -19.07
CA ALA A 35 2.82 10.44 -17.90
C ALA A 35 1.27 10.35 -17.81
N ALA A 36 0.57 10.39 -18.95
CA ALA A 36 -0.88 10.35 -18.98
C ALA A 36 -1.41 8.97 -18.55
N ALA A 37 -0.78 7.90 -19.03
CA ALA A 37 -1.06 6.53 -18.64
C ALA A 37 -0.76 6.28 -17.16
N ARG A 38 0.39 6.74 -16.65
CA ARG A 38 0.73 6.65 -15.22
C ARG A 38 -0.35 7.29 -14.35
N GLU A 39 -0.80 8.49 -14.73
CA GLU A 39 -1.83 9.21 -13.99
C GLU A 39 -3.21 8.54 -14.09
N ALA A 40 -3.52 7.93 -15.24
CA ALA A 40 -4.74 7.12 -15.38
C ALA A 40 -4.71 5.90 -14.44
N TYR A 41 -3.58 5.23 -14.28
CA TYR A 41 -3.45 4.12 -13.32
C TYR A 41 -3.55 4.59 -11.86
N ARG A 42 -2.95 5.74 -11.52
CA ARG A 42 -3.09 6.34 -10.18
C ARG A 42 -4.53 6.63 -9.83
N ARG A 43 -5.28 7.25 -10.74
CA ARG A 43 -6.71 7.53 -10.58
C ARG A 43 -7.57 6.28 -10.40
N LYS A 44 -7.09 5.11 -10.84
CA LYS A 44 -7.73 3.79 -10.63
C LYS A 44 -7.31 3.10 -9.33
N GLY A 45 -6.57 3.79 -8.46
CA GLY A 45 -6.15 3.25 -7.17
C GLY A 45 -4.94 2.33 -7.23
N LEU A 46 -4.04 2.50 -8.20
CA LEU A 46 -2.86 1.63 -8.35
C LEU A 46 -2.06 1.48 -7.04
N TYR A 47 -1.83 2.59 -6.35
CA TYR A 47 -1.04 2.63 -5.11
C TYR A 47 -1.90 2.61 -3.85
N GLU A 48 -3.21 2.43 -3.98
CA GLU A 48 -4.11 2.35 -2.83
C GLU A 48 -3.99 1.00 -2.12
N PRO A 49 -4.24 0.97 -0.79
CA PRO A 49 -4.32 -0.26 -0.04
C PRO A 49 -5.40 -1.20 -0.59
N ARG A 50 -5.12 -2.50 -0.51
CA ARG A 50 -5.99 -3.58 -0.96
C ARG A 50 -6.30 -4.50 0.20
N THR A 51 -7.57 -4.82 0.41
CA THR A 51 -8.02 -5.77 1.43
C THR A 51 -8.48 -7.07 0.77
N VAL A 52 -8.24 -8.20 1.42
CA VAL A 52 -8.68 -9.50 0.90
C VAL A 52 -10.20 -9.56 0.94
N ARG A 53 -10.82 -9.70 -0.24
CA ARG A 53 -12.25 -9.98 -0.39
C ARG A 53 -12.53 -11.47 -0.33
N ALA A 54 -11.77 -12.23 -1.11
CA ALA A 54 -11.93 -13.67 -1.21
C ALA A 54 -10.59 -14.34 -1.51
N LEU A 55 -10.43 -15.57 -1.02
CA LEU A 55 -9.25 -16.38 -1.25
C LEU A 55 -9.65 -17.73 -1.81
N SER A 56 -9.06 -18.11 -2.93
CA SER A 56 -9.23 -19.43 -3.54
C SER A 56 -7.92 -20.23 -3.52
N LYS A 57 -7.97 -21.49 -3.97
CA LYS A 57 -6.76 -22.31 -4.13
C LYS A 57 -5.77 -21.71 -5.13
N ARG A 58 -6.25 -20.93 -6.10
CA ARG A 58 -5.52 -20.48 -7.30
C ARG A 58 -5.30 -18.96 -7.40
N ALA A 59 -6.05 -18.18 -6.62
CA ALA A 59 -6.00 -16.72 -6.66
C ALA A 59 -6.53 -16.08 -5.37
N ALA A 60 -6.21 -14.81 -5.17
CA ALA A 60 -6.90 -13.91 -4.25
C ALA A 60 -7.62 -12.80 -5.02
N VAL A 61 -8.78 -12.40 -4.50
CA VAL A 61 -9.53 -11.24 -4.95
C VAL A 61 -9.40 -10.16 -3.88
N PHE A 62 -9.12 -8.94 -4.31
CA PHE A 62 -8.95 -7.80 -3.44
C PHE A 62 -9.92 -6.68 -3.77
N ASP A 63 -10.47 -6.05 -2.74
CA ASP A 63 -11.11 -4.74 -2.87
C ASP A 63 -10.03 -3.65 -2.76
N VAL A 64 -10.19 -2.57 -3.51
CA VAL A 64 -9.26 -1.43 -3.51
C VAL A 64 -9.86 -0.30 -2.66
N ALA A 65 -9.11 0.20 -1.68
CA ALA A 65 -9.60 1.24 -0.78
C ALA A 65 -10.00 2.51 -1.57
N GLY A 66 -11.22 3.00 -1.34
CA GLY A 66 -11.73 4.20 -2.01
C GLY A 66 -12.19 3.98 -3.47
N HIS A 67 -12.19 2.75 -3.97
CA HIS A 67 -12.60 2.45 -5.35
C HIS A 67 -13.58 1.27 -5.40
N ASP A 68 -14.62 1.39 -6.22
CA ASP A 68 -15.55 0.28 -6.52
C ASP A 68 -14.95 -0.65 -7.58
N THR A 69 -13.74 -1.15 -7.33
CA THR A 69 -13.05 -2.05 -8.24
C THR A 69 -12.39 -3.18 -7.47
N THR A 70 -12.31 -4.34 -8.14
CA THR A 70 -11.64 -5.52 -7.60
C THR A 70 -10.46 -5.90 -8.46
N VAL A 71 -9.39 -6.38 -7.81
CA VAL A 71 -8.17 -6.82 -8.47
C VAL A 71 -7.88 -8.26 -8.09
N TRP A 72 -7.45 -9.04 -9.08
CA TRP A 72 -7.12 -10.45 -8.92
C TRP A 72 -5.62 -10.66 -8.92
N LEU A 73 -5.15 -11.53 -8.02
CA LEU A 73 -3.78 -12.01 -8.02
C LEU A 73 -3.79 -13.53 -8.16
N TYR A 74 -3.34 -14.01 -9.33
CA TYR A 74 -3.28 -15.43 -9.66
C TYR A 74 -1.91 -16.03 -9.35
N TRP A 75 -1.89 -17.26 -8.87
CA TRP A 75 -0.66 -18.05 -8.63
C TRP A 75 -0.75 -19.48 -9.17
N ASP A 76 -1.74 -19.75 -10.01
CA ASP A 76 -1.98 -21.08 -10.57
C ASP A 76 -1.10 -21.41 -11.76
N ARG A 77 -0.68 -20.41 -12.53
CA ARG A 77 0.28 -20.52 -13.64
C ARG A 77 1.73 -20.64 -13.15
N GLY A 78 1.93 -20.78 -11.85
CA GLY A 78 3.23 -20.94 -11.21
C GLY A 78 3.68 -19.68 -10.47
N THR A 79 4.45 -19.90 -9.41
CA THR A 79 5.05 -18.84 -8.57
C THR A 79 6.57 -18.97 -8.49
N ARG A 80 7.16 -19.73 -9.42
CA ARG A 80 8.58 -20.11 -9.42
C ARG A 80 9.51 -18.90 -9.37
N HIS A 81 9.08 -17.78 -9.94
CA HIS A 81 9.86 -16.54 -10.03
C HIS A 81 9.38 -15.47 -9.05
N TRP A 82 8.42 -15.78 -8.17
CA TRP A 82 8.01 -14.87 -7.11
C TRP A 82 9.13 -14.80 -6.07
N ARG A 83 9.40 -13.58 -5.59
CA ARG A 83 10.40 -13.36 -4.54
C ARG A 83 9.69 -12.85 -3.31
N PHE A 84 10.01 -13.45 -2.16
CA PHE A 84 9.46 -13.07 -0.87
C PHE A 84 10.61 -12.58 0.00
N SER A 85 10.49 -11.38 0.56
CA SER A 85 11.52 -10.81 1.42
C SER A 85 10.89 -9.89 2.46
N GLY A 86 11.01 -10.25 3.74
CA GLY A 86 10.44 -9.47 4.84
C GLY A 86 8.94 -9.28 4.68
N ASP A 87 8.48 -8.04 4.61
CA ASP A 87 7.08 -7.66 4.40
C ASP A 87 6.75 -7.43 2.91
N THR A 88 7.62 -7.84 1.98
CA THR A 88 7.42 -7.62 0.55
C THR A 88 7.30 -8.90 -0.26
N VAL A 89 6.51 -8.82 -1.33
CA VAL A 89 6.43 -9.85 -2.37
C VAL A 89 6.58 -9.20 -3.74
N THR A 90 7.52 -9.72 -4.53
CA THR A 90 7.73 -9.31 -5.92
C THR A 90 7.11 -10.35 -6.84
N VAL A 91 6.16 -9.90 -7.66
CA VAL A 91 5.43 -10.71 -8.63
C VAL A 91 5.86 -10.30 -10.03
N PRO A 92 6.52 -11.18 -10.81
CA PRO A 92 6.89 -10.87 -12.18
C PRO A 92 5.64 -10.79 -13.07
N LEU A 93 5.65 -9.81 -13.97
CA LEU A 93 4.69 -9.67 -15.06
C LEU A 93 5.33 -10.29 -16.30
N HIS A 94 4.82 -11.45 -16.72
CA HIS A 94 5.26 -12.11 -17.94
C HIS A 94 4.62 -11.40 -19.15
N ALA A 95 5.18 -10.25 -19.55
CA ALA A 95 4.90 -9.66 -20.84
C ALA A 95 5.68 -10.42 -21.93
N THR A 96 5.01 -10.83 -23.00
CA THR A 96 5.56 -11.65 -24.10
C THR A 96 6.64 -10.94 -24.93
N LEU A 97 6.68 -9.61 -24.89
CA LEU A 97 7.74 -8.78 -25.47
C LEU A 97 8.02 -7.60 -24.55
N GLY A 98 9.28 -7.45 -24.14
CA GLY A 98 9.75 -6.33 -23.32
C GLY A 98 10.71 -6.78 -22.20
N PRO A 99 11.40 -5.83 -21.55
CA PRO A 99 12.23 -6.16 -20.41
C PRO A 99 11.36 -6.65 -19.24
N PRO A 100 11.87 -7.57 -18.39
CA PRO A 100 11.07 -8.21 -17.36
C PRO A 100 10.43 -7.17 -16.44
N ASP A 101 9.11 -7.17 -16.38
CA ASP A 101 8.36 -6.30 -15.50
C ASP A 101 7.98 -7.00 -14.21
N ALA A 102 7.76 -6.23 -13.14
CA ALA A 102 7.33 -6.76 -11.87
C ALA A 102 6.46 -5.76 -11.11
N VAL A 103 5.58 -6.31 -10.28
CA VAL A 103 4.86 -5.57 -9.25
C VAL A 103 5.43 -5.98 -7.91
N VAL A 104 5.86 -4.98 -7.13
CA VAL A 104 6.30 -5.18 -5.75
C VAL A 104 5.16 -4.75 -4.84
N TYR A 105 4.67 -5.69 -4.03
CA TYR A 105 3.71 -5.41 -2.99
C TYR A 105 4.39 -5.36 -1.63
N ARG A 106 3.92 -4.44 -0.80
CA ARG A 106 4.17 -4.41 0.63
C ARG A 106 2.94 -4.93 1.37
N CYS A 107 3.18 -5.83 2.32
CA CYS A 107 2.18 -6.55 3.09
C CYS A 107 2.18 -6.04 4.53
N SER A 108 1.03 -5.56 4.99
CA SER A 108 0.86 -5.04 6.34
C SER A 108 -0.33 -5.70 7.03
N LEU A 109 -0.24 -5.80 8.36
CA LEU A 109 -1.39 -6.09 9.21
C LEU A 109 -1.84 -4.80 9.88
N PRO A 110 -3.09 -4.70 10.33
CA PRO A 110 -3.50 -3.61 11.19
C PRO A 110 -2.58 -3.66 12.39
N ASP A 111 -1.92 -2.54 12.69
CA ASP A 111 -1.09 -2.48 13.87
C ASP A 111 -2.01 -2.76 15.07
N ALA A 112 -1.63 -3.67 15.97
CA ALA A 112 -2.40 -3.91 17.20
C ALA A 112 -2.33 -2.72 18.17
N ARG A 113 -1.67 -1.63 17.77
CA ARG A 113 -1.70 -0.36 18.47
C ARG A 113 -2.78 0.49 17.81
N PRO A 114 -3.79 0.97 18.55
CA PRO A 114 -4.56 2.10 18.06
C PRO A 114 -3.53 3.19 17.73
N SER A 115 -3.51 3.63 16.48
CA SER A 115 -2.84 4.87 16.10
C SER A 115 -3.38 5.93 17.05
N LYS A 116 -2.58 6.26 18.06
CA LYS A 116 -2.86 7.32 19.01
C LYS A 116 -3.16 8.54 18.14
N PRO A 117 -4.35 9.17 18.24
CA PRO A 117 -4.61 10.37 17.48
C PRO A 117 -3.46 11.32 17.79
N GLU A 118 -2.81 11.79 16.74
CA GLU A 118 -1.82 12.86 16.80
C GLU A 118 -2.40 13.95 17.73
N PRO A 119 -1.71 14.34 18.81
CA PRO A 119 -2.25 15.38 19.67
C PRO A 119 -2.41 16.62 18.81
N ALA A 120 -3.67 17.00 18.57
CA ALA A 120 -4.04 18.22 17.88
C ALA A 120 -3.11 19.33 18.40
N ARG A 121 -2.29 19.86 17.50
CA ARG A 121 -1.41 20.99 17.81
C ARG A 121 -2.27 22.03 18.50
N ARG A 122 -2.03 22.25 19.80
CA ARG A 122 -2.65 23.36 20.53
C ARG A 122 -2.35 24.63 19.73
N PRO A 123 -3.36 25.44 19.40
CA PRO A 123 -3.08 26.75 18.83
C PRO A 123 -2.23 27.51 19.83
N VAL A 124 -1.04 27.93 19.40
CA VAL A 124 -0.16 28.79 20.18
C VAL A 124 -0.96 30.06 20.50
N PRO A 125 -1.11 30.45 21.78
CA PRO A 125 -1.76 31.71 22.11
C PRO A 125 -0.93 32.84 21.50
N ARG A 126 -1.59 33.62 20.65
CA ARG A 126 -1.03 34.85 20.04
C ARG A 126 -0.63 35.80 21.19
N PRO A 127 0.60 36.33 21.23
CA PRO A 127 0.98 37.30 22.25
C PRO A 127 0.12 38.56 22.09
N ALA A 128 -0.44 39.03 23.20
CA ALA A 128 -1.23 40.25 23.28
C ALA A 128 -0.37 41.47 22.89
N PRO A 129 -0.95 42.51 22.27
CA PRO A 129 -0.22 43.74 21.98
C PRO A 129 0.18 44.42 23.29
N THR A 130 1.47 44.68 23.46
CA THR A 130 2.00 45.52 24.52
C THR A 130 1.45 46.93 24.38
N VAL A 131 0.57 47.32 25.30
CA VAL A 131 0.16 48.72 25.49
C VAL A 131 1.36 49.47 26.04
N GLN A 132 1.96 50.33 25.23
CA GLN A 132 3.05 51.22 25.63
C GLN A 132 2.44 52.45 26.31
N THR A 133 2.28 52.37 27.63
CA THR A 133 1.89 53.51 28.46
C THR A 133 3.05 54.49 28.51
N SER A 134 2.87 55.66 27.90
CA SER A 134 3.79 56.80 28.04
C SER A 134 3.23 57.75 29.11
N PHE A 135 3.90 57.80 30.27
CA PHE A 135 4.02 59.00 31.11
C PHE A 135 5.31 59.67 30.64
N GLY A 136 5.47 60.97 30.34
CA GLY A 136 4.79 62.19 30.74
C GLY A 136 5.91 63.18 31.12
N PHE A 137 5.97 64.34 30.44
CA PHE A 137 6.51 65.62 30.92
C PHE A 137 5.86 66.74 30.11
#